data_AF-A0A3N7F7Y4-F1
#
_entry.id   AF-A0A3N7F7Y4-F1
#
_cell.length_a   1.000
_cell.length_b   1.000
_cell.length_c   1.000
_cell.angle_alpha   90.00
_cell.angle_beta   90.00
_cell.angle_gamma   90.00
#
_symmetry.space_group_name_H-M   'P 1'
#
loop_
_entity.id
_entity.type
_entity.pdbx_description
1 polymer ?
#
loop_
_entity_poly.entity_id
_entity_poly.type
_entity_poly.pdbx_seq_one_letter_code
_entity_poly.pdbx_strand_id
1 'polypeptide(L)'
;MSENGIGESLLKKNKYHEDCPGCKIEHFKETNTGVPFKHLLYVGIVVLCAALPISSLFPFLYFMIRDLHIAKREEDIGYYAGYVGSAFMFGRALTSVLWGMIADRYGRKPVIMFGTISVVIFNTLFGFSTNFWMAVSTRFLLGSLCGILGPMRAYASEVCRKEYQALGMSIISTSWGIGLVIGPALGGFLAQPAQKYPNIFSTDSLFGRFPYLLPCLLISIFSVGVIAVCCLLPETLHSHVGNGEECNDSVALGAAAFESNSPRKSLLKNWPLISSIIVYCVFQLHDMAYAEIFSLWAVSPRKNGGLSFSTADVGEVLAFSGLGLLLFQLFIYPLVERNFGPVMVSRIGAVLTIPLLSSYPFLAMLKGLALMLLINCASILKNVLAVSITTGLFLLQNRSVTQQQRGAANGISMSAMSLFKAIGPAAGGSLFSWAQKRQDAFFFPDI
;
A
#
# COMPACT_ATOMS: atom_id res chain seq x y z
N MET A 1 -32.10 45.29 -37.38
CA MET A 1 -32.50 44.45 -36.23
C MET A 1 -31.95 43.07 -36.47
N SER A 2 -30.79 42.79 -35.88
CA SER A 2 -29.95 41.62 -36.11
C SER A 2 -30.12 40.64 -34.94
N GLU A 3 -30.88 39.58 -35.14
CA GLU A 3 -30.93 38.42 -34.24
C GLU A 3 -30.52 37.19 -35.05
N ASN A 4 -29.22 36.90 -35.09
CA ASN A 4 -28.65 35.63 -35.58
C ASN A 4 -27.20 35.48 -35.08
N GLY A 5 -26.97 35.67 -33.78
CA GLY A 5 -25.61 35.75 -33.23
C GLY A 5 -25.39 35.14 -31.84
N ILE A 6 -26.29 34.28 -31.34
CA ILE A 6 -26.19 33.76 -29.96
C ILE A 6 -26.04 32.22 -29.90
N GLY A 7 -26.12 31.53 -31.05
CA GLY A 7 -26.07 30.05 -31.09
C GLY A 7 -24.67 29.42 -31.18
N GLU A 8 -23.62 30.16 -31.55
CA GLU A 8 -22.30 29.58 -31.89
C GLU A 8 -21.18 29.78 -30.85
N SER A 9 -21.43 30.46 -29.72
CA SER A 9 -20.33 30.90 -28.82
C SER A 9 -20.03 30.00 -27.60
N LEU A 10 -20.69 28.84 -27.43
CA LEU A 10 -20.48 28.00 -26.23
C LEU A 10 -19.88 26.60 -26.48
N LEU A 11 -19.65 26.20 -27.74
CA LEU A 11 -18.71 25.12 -28.02
C LEU A 11 -17.31 25.71 -27.98
N LYS A 12 -16.68 25.73 -26.80
CA LYS A 12 -15.22 25.84 -26.71
C LYS A 12 -14.66 24.76 -27.64
N LYS A 13 -14.19 25.15 -28.83
CA LYS A 13 -13.34 24.32 -29.69
C LYS A 13 -12.09 24.06 -28.86
N ASN A 14 -12.09 22.98 -28.08
CA ASN A 14 -10.86 22.43 -27.53
C ASN A 14 -10.00 22.09 -28.75
N LYS A 15 -8.99 22.91 -29.03
CA LYS A 15 -7.99 22.60 -30.06
C LYS A 15 -7.20 21.42 -29.51
N TYR A 16 -7.56 20.19 -29.89
CA TYR A 16 -6.75 19.03 -29.58
C TYR A 16 -5.44 19.13 -30.38
N HIS A 17 -4.32 19.13 -29.69
CA HIS A 17 -3.02 19.03 -30.34
C HIS A 17 -2.71 17.55 -30.57
N GLU A 18 -2.60 17.14 -31.84
CA GLU A 18 -2.34 15.74 -32.20
C GLU A 18 -1.00 15.21 -31.65
N ASP A 19 -0.05 16.09 -31.34
CA ASP A 19 1.24 15.71 -30.75
C ASP A 19 1.23 15.66 -29.21
N CYS A 20 0.17 16.17 -28.56
CA CYS A 20 0.06 16.20 -27.12
C CYS A 20 -0.54 14.89 -26.56
N PRO A 21 0.20 14.12 -25.73
CA PRO A 21 -0.32 12.86 -25.19
C PRO A 21 -1.57 13.03 -24.33
N GLY A 22 -1.62 14.08 -23.50
CA GLY A 22 -2.79 14.42 -22.68
C GLY A 22 -4.05 14.69 -23.51
N CYS A 23 -3.93 15.47 -24.61
CA CYS A 23 -5.07 15.75 -25.50
C CYS A 23 -5.64 14.48 -26.15
N LYS A 24 -4.79 13.47 -26.44
CA LYS A 24 -5.26 12.17 -26.95
C LYS A 24 -6.13 11.44 -25.94
N ILE A 25 -5.79 11.51 -24.65
CA ILE A 25 -6.60 10.91 -23.58
C ILE A 25 -7.91 11.66 -23.39
N GLU A 26 -7.91 12.99 -23.48
CA GLU A 26 -9.16 13.76 -23.43
C GLU A 26 -10.09 13.42 -24.60
N HIS A 27 -9.56 13.39 -25.83
CA HIS A 27 -10.32 12.97 -26.99
C HIS A 27 -10.84 11.52 -26.86
N PHE A 28 -10.03 10.61 -26.31
CA PHE A 28 -10.46 9.24 -26.00
C PHE A 28 -11.63 9.21 -25.00
N LYS A 29 -11.61 10.06 -23.97
CA LYS A 29 -12.67 10.14 -22.95
C LYS A 29 -13.97 10.75 -23.47
N GLU A 30 -13.90 11.59 -24.50
CA GLU A 30 -15.08 12.18 -25.14
C GLU A 30 -15.71 11.20 -26.13
N THR A 31 -14.88 10.50 -26.91
CA THR A 31 -15.33 9.53 -27.93
C THR A 31 -15.80 8.22 -27.33
N ASN A 32 -15.21 7.75 -26.22
CA ASN A 32 -15.62 6.52 -25.55
C ASN A 32 -16.40 6.82 -24.27
N THR A 33 -17.71 6.60 -24.32
CA THR A 33 -18.61 6.81 -23.18
C THR A 33 -18.57 5.67 -22.16
N GLY A 34 -18.04 4.49 -22.54
CA GLY A 34 -17.97 3.31 -21.69
C GLY A 34 -16.84 3.32 -20.65
N VAL A 35 -16.80 2.28 -19.82
CA VAL A 35 -15.77 2.09 -18.79
C VAL A 35 -14.42 1.74 -19.44
N PRO A 36 -13.30 2.40 -19.06
CA PRO A 36 -11.99 2.15 -19.66
C PRO A 36 -11.30 0.88 -19.09
N PHE A 37 -11.93 -0.29 -19.24
CA PHE A 37 -11.47 -1.56 -18.65
C PHE A 37 -9.99 -1.89 -18.92
N LYS A 38 -9.50 -1.60 -20.13
CA LYS A 38 -8.09 -1.84 -20.50
C LYS A 38 -7.12 -1.04 -19.63
N HIS A 39 -7.38 0.26 -19.44
CA HIS A 39 -6.52 1.13 -18.62
C HIS A 39 -6.64 0.79 -17.14
N LEU A 40 -7.85 0.45 -16.70
CA LEU A 40 -8.14 -0.03 -15.36
C LEU A 40 -7.39 -1.33 -15.02
N LEU A 41 -7.28 -2.26 -15.97
CA LEU A 41 -6.46 -3.47 -15.82
C LEU A 41 -4.97 -3.13 -15.66
N TYR A 42 -4.44 -2.18 -16.45
CA TYR A 42 -3.07 -1.71 -16.31
C TYR A 42 -2.81 -1.10 -14.94
N VAL A 43 -3.74 -0.29 -14.45
CA VAL A 43 -3.68 0.26 -13.08
C VAL A 43 -3.58 -0.86 -12.07
N GLY A 44 -4.41 -1.90 -12.18
CA GLY A 44 -4.43 -2.99 -11.23
C GLY A 44 -3.13 -3.80 -11.20
N ILE A 45 -2.59 -4.16 -12.37
CA ILE A 45 -1.33 -4.93 -12.49
C ILE A 45 -0.14 -4.14 -11.92
N VAL A 46 -0.04 -2.84 -12.22
CA VAL A 46 1.05 -1.98 -11.72
C VAL A 46 0.96 -1.79 -10.21
N VAL A 47 -0.24 -1.59 -9.65
CA VAL A 47 -0.42 -1.48 -8.19
C VAL A 47 -0.11 -2.80 -7.50
N LEU A 48 -0.48 -3.94 -8.10
CA LEU A 48 -0.13 -5.26 -7.57
C LEU A 48 1.40 -5.44 -7.50
N CYS A 49 2.14 -5.03 -8.54
CA CYS A 49 3.61 -5.04 -8.53
C CYS A 49 4.20 -4.25 -7.36
N ALA A 50 3.64 -3.08 -7.03
CA ALA A 50 4.08 -2.30 -5.88
C ALA A 50 3.72 -2.92 -4.52
N ALA A 51 2.63 -3.70 -4.46
CA ALA A 51 2.14 -4.31 -3.22
C ALA A 51 2.92 -5.57 -2.82
N LEU A 52 3.30 -6.41 -3.79
CA LEU A 52 3.91 -7.73 -3.52
C LEU A 52 5.22 -7.69 -2.69
N PRO A 53 6.18 -6.78 -2.94
CA PRO A 53 7.41 -6.71 -2.13
C PRO A 53 7.14 -6.39 -0.65
N ILE A 54 6.05 -5.65 -0.37
CA ILE A 54 5.68 -5.25 0.98
C ILE A 54 5.04 -6.42 1.70
N SER A 55 4.03 -7.04 1.08
CA SER A 55 3.22 -8.07 1.74
C SER A 55 3.89 -9.44 1.81
N SER A 56 4.75 -9.78 0.84
CA SER A 56 5.49 -11.05 0.85
C SER A 56 6.54 -11.15 1.95
N LEU A 57 6.97 -10.03 2.54
CA LEU A 57 7.95 -10.02 3.61
C LEU A 57 7.47 -10.70 4.89
N PHE A 58 6.21 -10.47 5.27
CA PHE A 58 5.70 -10.77 6.60
C PHE A 58 5.92 -12.23 7.04
N PRO A 59 5.66 -13.26 6.21
CA PRO A 59 5.81 -14.66 6.64
C PRO A 59 7.24 -15.08 6.92
N PHE A 60 8.26 -14.46 6.30
CA PHE A 60 9.64 -14.92 6.37
C PHE A 60 10.62 -13.96 7.06
N LEU A 61 10.19 -12.73 7.40
CA LEU A 61 11.07 -11.73 8.00
C LEU A 61 11.76 -12.20 9.29
N TYR A 62 11.00 -12.85 10.19
CA TYR A 62 11.55 -13.41 11.43
C TYR A 62 12.69 -14.40 11.13
N PHE A 63 12.43 -15.34 10.24
CA PHE A 63 13.39 -16.37 9.84
C PHE A 63 14.61 -15.74 9.20
N MET A 64 14.42 -14.72 8.35
CA MET A 64 15.51 -14.02 7.71
C MET A 64 16.46 -13.38 8.72
N ILE A 65 15.92 -12.67 9.71
CA ILE A 65 16.75 -12.08 10.77
C ILE A 65 17.45 -13.14 11.61
N ARG A 66 16.77 -14.25 11.91
CA ARG A 66 17.37 -15.41 12.60
C ARG A 66 18.54 -15.99 11.82
N ASP A 67 18.33 -16.26 10.54
CA ASP A 67 19.32 -16.90 9.65
C ASP A 67 20.49 -15.95 9.29
N LEU A 68 20.32 -14.63 9.48
CA LEU A 68 21.40 -13.64 9.40
C LEU A 68 22.30 -13.60 10.65
N HIS A 69 21.94 -14.28 11.74
CA HIS A 69 22.73 -14.41 12.97
C HIS A 69 23.17 -13.06 13.62
N ILE A 70 22.40 -11.99 13.41
CA ILE A 70 22.67 -10.66 13.99
C ILE A 70 22.17 -10.52 15.43
N ALA A 71 21.08 -11.23 15.76
CA ALA A 71 20.46 -11.23 17.07
C ALA A 71 21.22 -12.18 18.01
N LYS A 72 21.68 -11.68 19.17
CA LYS A 72 22.37 -12.51 20.18
C LYS A 72 21.41 -13.48 20.89
N ARG A 73 20.15 -13.08 21.03
CA ARG A 73 19.07 -13.85 21.66
C ARG A 73 17.87 -13.92 20.74
N GLU A 74 17.07 -14.98 20.85
CA GLU A 74 15.84 -15.13 20.07
C GLU A 74 14.85 -13.98 20.33
N GLU A 75 14.85 -13.43 21.55
CA GLU A 75 14.05 -12.27 21.94
C GLU A 75 14.41 -11.00 21.15
N ASP A 76 15.65 -10.87 20.68
CA ASP A 76 16.13 -9.69 19.94
C ASP A 76 15.72 -9.70 18.47
N ILE A 77 15.26 -10.85 17.94
CA ILE A 77 14.92 -11.01 16.52
C ILE A 77 13.84 -10.00 16.12
N GLY A 78 12.83 -9.79 16.97
CA GLY A 78 11.76 -8.84 16.71
C GLY A 78 12.24 -7.39 16.57
N TYR A 79 13.26 -6.99 17.35
CA TYR A 79 13.85 -5.65 17.26
C TYR A 79 14.47 -5.42 15.88
N TYR A 80 15.33 -6.32 15.42
CA TYR A 80 15.98 -6.22 14.10
C TYR A 80 14.99 -6.37 12.93
N ALA A 81 14.00 -7.26 13.07
CA ALA A 81 12.94 -7.42 12.07
C ALA A 81 12.19 -6.10 11.86
N GLY A 82 11.83 -5.42 12.95
CA GLY A 82 11.15 -4.13 12.89
C GLY A 82 11.92 -3.06 12.09
N TYR A 83 13.26 -3.04 12.15
CA TYR A 83 14.08 -2.13 11.33
C TYR A 83 14.04 -2.47 9.84
N VAL A 84 14.10 -3.76 9.48
CA VAL A 84 13.99 -4.18 8.07
C VAL A 84 12.58 -3.93 7.53
N GLY A 85 11.55 -4.18 8.34
CA GLY A 85 10.15 -3.92 8.00
C GLY A 85 9.84 -2.43 7.82
N SER A 86 10.44 -1.57 8.65
CA SER A 86 10.27 -0.11 8.59
C SER A 86 11.06 0.57 7.47
N ALA A 87 12.23 0.04 7.10
CA ALA A 87 13.14 0.65 6.12
C ALA A 87 12.44 1.02 4.79
N PHE A 88 11.59 0.12 4.26
CA PHE A 88 10.82 0.39 3.05
C PHE A 88 9.86 1.57 3.22
N MET A 89 9.08 1.56 4.30
CA MET A 89 8.07 2.59 4.54
C MET A 89 8.71 3.94 4.85
N PHE A 90 9.85 3.94 5.55
CA PHE A 90 10.65 5.12 5.83
C PHE A 90 11.20 5.73 4.52
N GLY A 91 11.81 4.92 3.67
CA GLY A 91 12.30 5.37 2.36
C GLY A 91 11.17 5.98 1.52
N ARG A 92 10.01 5.33 1.49
CA ARG A 92 8.81 5.83 0.78
C ARG A 92 8.29 7.13 1.37
N ALA A 93 8.28 7.27 2.69
CA ALA A 93 7.81 8.49 3.35
C ALA A 93 8.65 9.71 2.94
N LEU A 94 9.98 9.56 2.85
CA LEU A 94 10.90 10.64 2.47
C LEU A 94 10.71 11.11 1.02
N THR A 95 10.39 10.20 0.09
CA THR A 95 10.39 10.52 -1.35
C THR A 95 9.01 10.55 -1.99
N SER A 96 7.95 10.15 -1.30
CA SER A 96 6.59 10.04 -1.90
C SER A 96 6.08 11.36 -2.51
N VAL A 97 6.31 12.50 -1.83
CA VAL A 97 5.94 13.83 -2.35
C VAL A 97 6.81 14.21 -3.55
N LEU A 98 8.11 13.91 -3.49
CA LEU A 98 9.05 14.18 -4.59
C LEU A 98 8.62 13.46 -5.88
N TRP A 99 8.26 12.18 -5.79
CA TRP A 99 7.80 11.40 -6.94
C TRP A 99 6.48 11.91 -7.51
N GLY A 100 5.57 12.43 -6.68
CA GLY A 100 4.36 13.11 -7.15
C GLY A 100 4.70 14.35 -7.99
N MET A 101 5.56 15.23 -7.47
CA MET A 101 6.00 16.44 -8.18
C MET A 101 6.76 16.12 -9.48
N ILE A 102 7.61 15.09 -9.46
CA ILE A 102 8.34 14.63 -10.66
C ILE A 102 7.34 14.08 -11.70
N ALA A 103 6.32 13.33 -11.27
CA ALA A 103 5.31 12.77 -12.19
C ALA A 103 4.45 13.87 -12.83
N ASP A 104 4.15 14.94 -12.09
CA ASP A 104 3.40 16.07 -12.63
C ASP A 104 4.25 16.91 -13.61
N ARG A 105 5.59 16.91 -13.47
CA ARG A 105 6.49 17.65 -14.37
C ARG A 105 6.91 16.86 -15.60
N TYR A 106 7.27 15.59 -15.44
CA TYR A 106 7.87 14.75 -16.48
C TYR A 106 6.91 13.71 -17.05
N GLY A 107 5.71 13.58 -16.48
CA GLY A 107 4.71 12.61 -16.89
C GLY A 107 4.64 11.41 -15.96
N ARG A 108 3.51 10.71 -16.00
CA ARG A 108 3.16 9.68 -15.02
C ARG A 108 3.85 8.39 -15.43
N LYS A 109 3.86 8.09 -16.74
CA LYS A 109 4.41 6.86 -17.30
C LYS A 109 5.91 6.71 -17.00
N PRO A 110 6.80 7.71 -17.23
CA PRO A 110 8.22 7.58 -16.91
C PRO A 110 8.48 7.29 -15.43
N VAL A 111 7.76 7.96 -14.52
CA VAL A 111 7.93 7.75 -13.08
C VAL A 111 7.48 6.36 -12.65
N ILE A 112 6.35 5.88 -13.19
CA ILE A 112 5.87 4.52 -12.93
C ILE A 112 6.89 3.49 -13.44
N MET A 113 7.39 3.65 -14.67
CA MET A 113 8.42 2.77 -15.24
C MET A 113 9.68 2.72 -14.38
N PHE A 114 10.19 3.88 -13.96
CA PHE A 114 11.34 3.97 -13.07
C PHE A 114 11.10 3.24 -11.74
N GLY A 115 9.91 3.43 -11.15
CA GLY A 115 9.50 2.72 -9.94
C GLY A 115 9.47 1.21 -10.13
N THR A 116 8.91 0.72 -11.24
CA THR A 116 8.87 -0.73 -11.55
C THR A 116 10.26 -1.31 -11.77
N ILE A 117 11.15 -0.61 -12.47
CA ILE A 117 12.56 -1.01 -12.62
C ILE A 117 13.25 -1.10 -11.25
N SER A 118 13.00 -0.13 -10.38
CA SER A 118 13.51 -0.14 -9.01
C SER A 118 13.02 -1.36 -8.23
N VAL A 119 11.77 -1.79 -8.43
CA VAL A 119 11.26 -3.05 -7.86
C VAL A 119 12.07 -4.24 -8.35
N VAL A 120 12.31 -4.38 -9.65
CA VAL A 120 13.09 -5.49 -10.21
C VAL A 120 14.50 -5.55 -9.60
N ILE A 121 15.20 -4.41 -9.55
CA ILE A 121 16.59 -4.35 -9.07
C ILE A 121 16.64 -4.62 -7.56
N PHE A 122 15.99 -3.79 -6.75
CA PHE A 122 16.19 -3.82 -5.29
C PHE A 122 15.46 -4.96 -4.60
N ASN A 123 14.34 -5.46 -5.15
CA ASN A 123 13.70 -6.67 -4.62
C ASN A 123 14.57 -7.91 -4.88
N THR A 124 15.21 -8.01 -6.05
CA THR A 124 16.15 -9.09 -6.35
C THR A 124 17.38 -9.02 -5.45
N LEU A 125 17.97 -7.82 -5.28
CA LEU A 125 19.11 -7.61 -4.39
C LEU A 125 18.76 -7.93 -2.93
N PHE A 126 17.55 -7.62 -2.48
CA PHE A 126 17.07 -8.01 -1.16
C PHE A 126 17.03 -9.54 -1.00
N GLY A 127 16.59 -10.29 -2.02
CA GLY A 127 16.64 -11.76 -2.00
C GLY A 127 18.06 -12.34 -1.89
N PHE A 128 19.07 -11.60 -2.34
CA PHE A 128 20.49 -11.95 -2.23
C PHE A 128 21.15 -11.48 -0.92
N SER A 129 20.42 -10.86 0.00
CA SER A 129 21.03 -10.28 1.18
C SER A 129 21.62 -11.35 2.10
N THR A 130 22.90 -11.22 2.42
CA THR A 130 23.65 -12.10 3.34
C THR A 130 23.95 -11.45 4.68
N ASN A 131 23.67 -10.15 4.82
CA ASN A 131 23.90 -9.40 6.04
C ASN A 131 22.73 -8.45 6.33
N PHE A 132 22.57 -8.10 7.61
CA PHE A 132 21.49 -7.25 8.09
C PHE A 132 21.47 -5.87 7.40
N TRP A 133 22.62 -5.21 7.26
CA TRP A 133 22.70 -3.88 6.68
C TRP A 133 22.37 -3.84 5.19
N MET A 134 22.66 -4.91 4.45
CA MET A 134 22.28 -5.09 3.06
C MET A 134 20.77 -5.25 2.93
N ALA A 135 20.14 -6.02 3.82
CA ALA A 135 18.69 -6.15 3.88
C ALA A 135 18.01 -4.81 4.16
N VAL A 136 18.49 -4.05 5.15
CA VAL A 136 17.97 -2.70 5.47
C VAL A 136 18.18 -1.74 4.31
N SER A 137 19.38 -1.69 3.73
CA SER A 137 19.74 -0.74 2.67
C SER A 137 18.96 -1.00 1.39
N THR A 138 18.86 -2.25 0.95
CA THR A 138 18.08 -2.61 -0.26
C THR A 138 16.60 -2.31 -0.07
N ARG A 139 16.04 -2.52 1.13
CA ARG A 139 14.65 -2.16 1.43
C ARG A 139 14.42 -0.67 1.49
N PHE A 140 15.33 0.08 2.10
CA PHE A 140 15.28 1.53 2.11
C PHE A 140 15.32 2.09 0.70
N LEU A 141 16.28 1.67 -0.13
CA LEU A 141 16.41 2.09 -1.52
C LEU A 141 15.18 1.71 -2.35
N LEU A 142 14.66 0.49 -2.17
CA LEU A 142 13.42 0.07 -2.81
C LEU A 142 12.26 1.00 -2.43
N GLY A 143 12.11 1.31 -1.14
CA GLY A 143 11.08 2.23 -0.66
C GLY A 143 11.23 3.65 -1.22
N SER A 144 12.46 4.18 -1.21
CA SER A 144 12.77 5.53 -1.68
C SER A 144 12.61 5.70 -3.18
N LEU A 145 12.88 4.68 -3.97
CA LEU A 145 12.84 4.74 -5.44
C LEU A 145 11.51 4.22 -6.02
N CYS A 146 10.70 3.51 -5.23
CA CYS A 146 9.37 3.01 -5.64
C CYS A 146 8.28 4.09 -5.50
N GLY A 147 8.30 5.06 -6.42
CA GLY A 147 7.32 6.13 -6.52
C GLY A 147 5.99 5.77 -7.21
N ILE A 148 5.52 4.51 -7.19
CA ILE A 148 4.42 4.04 -8.06
C ILE A 148 3.03 4.50 -7.60
N LEU A 149 2.71 4.36 -6.30
CA LEU A 149 1.32 4.45 -5.82
C LEU A 149 0.67 5.85 -5.98
N GLY A 150 1.45 6.92 -5.84
CA GLY A 150 0.95 8.30 -6.00
C GLY A 150 0.58 8.60 -7.46
N PRO A 151 1.55 8.53 -8.39
CA PRO A 151 1.33 8.68 -9.83
C PRO A 151 0.25 7.76 -10.38
N MET A 152 0.15 6.51 -9.91
CA MET A 152 -0.91 5.60 -10.38
C MET A 152 -2.31 6.05 -9.98
N ARG A 153 -2.48 6.69 -8.81
CA ARG A 153 -3.78 7.27 -8.40
C ARG A 153 -4.15 8.46 -9.26
N ALA A 154 -3.19 9.35 -9.54
CA ALA A 154 -3.37 10.45 -10.46
C ALA A 154 -3.77 9.94 -11.84
N TYR A 155 -2.99 9.00 -12.39
CA TYR A 155 -3.23 8.35 -13.67
C TYR A 155 -4.64 7.72 -13.75
N ALA A 156 -5.03 6.94 -12.74
CA ALA A 156 -6.35 6.30 -12.70
C ALA A 156 -7.50 7.32 -12.73
N SER A 157 -7.33 8.46 -12.06
CA SER A 157 -8.32 9.55 -12.07
C SER A 157 -8.37 10.34 -13.38
N GLU A 158 -7.24 10.44 -14.08
CA GLU A 158 -7.09 11.20 -15.32
C GLU A 158 -7.64 10.43 -16.52
N VAL A 159 -7.36 9.12 -16.58
CA VAL A 159 -7.84 8.25 -17.66
C VAL A 159 -9.35 7.97 -17.58
N CYS A 160 -9.93 8.07 -16.38
CA CYS A 160 -11.36 7.87 -16.19
C CYS A 160 -12.16 9.15 -16.45
N ARG A 161 -13.35 9.00 -17.05
CA ARG A 161 -14.39 10.05 -17.02
C ARG A 161 -14.83 10.30 -15.58
N LYS A 162 -15.36 11.50 -15.29
CA LYS A 162 -15.77 11.91 -13.93
C LYS A 162 -16.68 10.88 -13.25
N GLU A 163 -17.59 10.26 -14.01
CA GLU A 163 -18.51 9.21 -13.56
C GLU A 163 -17.80 7.93 -13.08
N TYR A 164 -16.65 7.59 -13.67
CA TYR A 164 -15.91 6.34 -13.39
C TYR A 164 -14.65 6.54 -12.54
N GLN A 165 -14.37 7.76 -12.06
CA GLN A 165 -13.20 8.01 -11.20
C GLN A 165 -13.22 7.18 -9.91
N ALA A 166 -14.41 6.99 -9.33
CA ALA A 166 -14.58 6.14 -8.15
C ALA A 166 -14.20 4.68 -8.42
N LEU A 167 -14.51 4.17 -9.62
CA LEU A 167 -14.13 2.83 -10.07
C LEU A 167 -12.61 2.72 -10.27
N GLY A 168 -11.97 3.75 -10.85
CA GLY A 168 -10.51 3.78 -10.96
C GLY A 168 -9.82 3.72 -9.59
N MET A 169 -10.33 4.48 -8.61
CA MET A 169 -9.80 4.45 -7.25
C MET A 169 -10.07 3.12 -6.52
N SER A 170 -11.21 2.48 -6.77
CA SER A 170 -11.54 1.19 -6.15
C SER A 170 -10.59 0.08 -6.63
N ILE A 171 -10.22 0.06 -7.91
CA ILE A 171 -9.27 -0.91 -8.45
C ILE A 171 -7.91 -0.84 -7.78
N ILE A 172 -7.44 0.34 -7.41
CA ILE A 172 -6.17 0.51 -6.68
C ILE A 172 -6.27 -0.19 -5.32
N SER A 173 -7.37 0.03 -4.59
CA SER A 173 -7.62 -0.61 -3.30
C SER A 173 -7.81 -2.12 -3.43
N THR A 174 -8.55 -2.60 -4.44
CA THR A 174 -8.74 -4.03 -4.71
C THR A 174 -7.42 -4.70 -5.06
N SER A 175 -6.56 -4.05 -5.87
CA SER A 175 -5.25 -4.60 -6.26
C SER A 175 -4.30 -4.69 -5.08
N TRP A 176 -4.34 -3.71 -4.17
CA TRP A 176 -3.65 -3.82 -2.88
C TRP A 176 -4.17 -5.01 -2.06
N GLY A 177 -5.49 -5.20 -1.99
CA GLY A 177 -6.12 -6.36 -1.34
C GLY A 177 -5.66 -7.69 -1.94
N ILE A 178 -5.60 -7.81 -3.26
CA ILE A 178 -5.04 -8.99 -3.96
C ILE A 178 -3.57 -9.20 -3.58
N GLY A 179 -2.79 -8.12 -3.48
CA GLY A 179 -1.40 -8.18 -3.01
C GLY A 179 -1.26 -8.71 -1.58
N LEU A 180 -2.23 -8.47 -0.71
CA LEU A 180 -2.29 -9.04 0.65
C LEU A 180 -2.68 -10.52 0.67
N VAL A 181 -3.23 -11.07 -0.42
CA VAL A 181 -3.47 -12.51 -0.57
C VAL A 181 -2.24 -13.19 -1.16
N ILE A 182 -1.81 -12.72 -2.33
CA ILE A 182 -0.75 -13.35 -3.12
C ILE A 182 0.61 -13.18 -2.44
N GLY A 183 0.88 -12.01 -1.86
CA GLY A 183 2.18 -11.72 -1.26
C GLY A 183 2.53 -12.69 -0.13
N PRO A 184 1.71 -12.81 0.93
CA PRO A 184 1.99 -13.74 2.01
C PRO A 184 2.01 -15.20 1.57
N ALA A 185 1.21 -15.59 0.58
CA ALA A 185 1.30 -16.93 -0.01
C ALA A 185 2.68 -17.17 -0.66
N LEU A 186 3.16 -16.23 -1.51
CA LEU A 186 4.48 -16.32 -2.12
C LEU A 186 5.60 -16.33 -1.07
N GLY A 187 5.57 -15.40 -0.12
CA GLY A 187 6.57 -15.32 0.94
C GLY A 187 6.57 -16.52 1.87
N GLY A 188 5.39 -17.05 2.19
CA GLY A 188 5.23 -18.19 3.07
C GLY A 188 5.69 -19.48 2.43
N PHE A 189 5.12 -19.87 1.28
CA PHE A 189 5.41 -21.17 0.66
C PHE A 189 6.80 -21.25 0.04
N LEU A 190 7.35 -20.14 -0.48
CA LEU A 190 8.60 -20.17 -1.25
C LEU A 190 9.84 -19.79 -0.44
N ALA A 191 9.70 -19.30 0.79
CA ALA A 191 10.85 -19.08 1.67
C ALA A 191 11.45 -20.40 2.15
N GLN A 192 12.78 -20.43 2.25
CA GLN A 192 13.58 -21.61 2.65
C GLN A 192 13.28 -22.85 1.79
N PRO A 193 13.35 -22.75 0.44
CA PRO A 193 12.92 -23.82 -0.46
C PRO A 193 13.76 -25.10 -0.33
N ALA A 194 15.05 -24.98 -0.01
CA ALA A 194 15.92 -26.14 0.23
C ALA A 194 15.53 -26.95 1.49
N GLN A 195 14.94 -26.29 2.49
CA GLN A 195 14.44 -26.97 3.70
C GLN A 195 13.04 -27.57 3.49
N LYS A 196 12.19 -26.86 2.72
CA LYS A 196 10.79 -27.29 2.49
C LYS A 196 10.61 -28.32 1.40
N TYR A 197 11.36 -28.18 0.32
CA TYR A 197 11.25 -29.01 -0.87
C TYR A 197 12.62 -29.64 -1.21
N PRO A 198 13.19 -30.47 -0.32
CA PRO A 198 14.53 -31.02 -0.49
C PRO A 198 14.67 -31.91 -1.74
N ASN A 199 13.58 -32.48 -2.23
CA ASN A 199 13.56 -33.27 -3.47
C ASN A 199 13.75 -32.41 -4.74
N ILE A 200 13.50 -31.10 -4.66
CA ILE A 200 13.57 -30.17 -5.80
C ILE A 200 14.78 -29.24 -5.66
N PHE A 201 15.07 -28.78 -4.44
CA PHE A 201 16.16 -27.84 -4.15
C PHE A 201 17.15 -28.46 -3.18
N SER A 202 18.40 -28.64 -3.62
CA SER A 202 19.48 -29.08 -2.75
C SER A 202 19.98 -27.94 -1.86
N THR A 203 20.57 -28.29 -0.71
CA THR A 203 21.22 -27.33 0.21
C THR A 203 22.41 -26.62 -0.41
N ASP A 204 23.09 -27.27 -1.37
CA ASP A 204 24.24 -26.70 -2.09
C ASP A 204 23.83 -25.84 -3.29
N SER A 205 22.52 -25.77 -3.59
CA SER A 205 22.01 -24.94 -4.68
C SER A 205 22.04 -23.45 -4.34
N LEU A 206 21.84 -22.61 -5.36
CA LEU A 206 21.67 -21.15 -5.20
C LEU A 206 20.61 -20.81 -4.13
N PHE A 207 19.51 -21.56 -4.08
CA PHE A 207 18.40 -21.33 -3.16
C PHE A 207 18.64 -21.91 -1.76
N GLY A 208 19.62 -22.80 -1.60
CA GLY A 208 20.14 -23.19 -0.29
C GLY A 208 21.05 -22.10 0.29
N ARG A 209 21.90 -21.49 -0.55
CA ARG A 209 22.76 -20.36 -0.15
C ARG A 209 21.97 -19.07 0.11
N PHE A 210 20.90 -18.82 -0.64
CA PHE A 210 20.02 -17.66 -0.49
C PHE A 210 18.56 -18.09 -0.24
N PRO A 211 18.18 -18.41 1.01
CA PRO A 211 16.88 -19.01 1.34
C PRO A 211 15.65 -18.15 1.01
N TYR A 212 15.83 -16.83 0.87
CA TYR A 212 14.76 -15.87 0.60
C TYR A 212 14.77 -15.34 -0.84
N LEU A 213 15.66 -15.84 -1.70
CA LEU A 213 15.79 -15.40 -3.07
C LEU A 213 14.57 -15.78 -3.92
N LEU A 214 14.05 -16.99 -3.77
CA LEU A 214 12.97 -17.52 -4.61
C LEU A 214 11.69 -16.65 -4.61
N PRO A 215 11.10 -16.27 -3.45
CA PRO A 215 9.92 -15.39 -3.45
C PRO A 215 10.24 -14.02 -4.06
N CYS A 216 11.43 -13.48 -3.80
CA CYS A 216 11.85 -12.19 -4.36
C CYS A 216 12.02 -12.27 -5.88
N LEU A 217 12.62 -13.34 -6.40
CA LEU A 217 12.86 -13.55 -7.82
C LEU A 217 11.54 -13.66 -8.60
N LEU A 218 10.54 -14.39 -8.08
CA LEU A 218 9.24 -14.48 -8.75
C LEU A 218 8.52 -13.12 -8.82
N ILE A 219 8.59 -12.32 -7.75
CA ILE A 219 8.05 -10.96 -7.75
C ILE A 219 8.79 -10.07 -8.74
N SER A 220 10.12 -10.23 -8.86
CA SER A 220 10.93 -9.50 -9.85
C SER A 220 10.58 -9.91 -11.28
N ILE A 221 10.39 -11.21 -11.56
CA ILE A 221 9.97 -11.71 -12.89
C ILE A 221 8.59 -11.15 -13.25
N PHE A 222 7.64 -11.18 -12.32
CA PHE A 222 6.34 -10.54 -12.51
C PHE A 222 6.49 -9.04 -12.82
N SER A 223 7.36 -8.35 -12.08
CA SER A 223 7.64 -6.92 -12.28
C SER A 223 8.29 -6.62 -13.64
N VAL A 224 9.12 -7.51 -14.19
CA VAL A 224 9.62 -7.40 -15.57
C VAL A 224 8.46 -7.46 -16.58
N GLY A 225 7.50 -8.37 -16.38
CA GLY A 225 6.27 -8.39 -17.18
C GLY A 225 5.47 -7.09 -17.06
N VAL A 226 5.42 -6.50 -15.86
CA VAL A 226 4.77 -5.20 -15.64
C VAL A 226 5.48 -4.06 -16.38
N ILE A 227 6.81 -4.09 -16.55
CA ILE A 227 7.53 -3.09 -17.38
C ILE A 227 6.99 -3.10 -18.81
N ALA A 228 6.75 -4.28 -19.40
CA ALA A 228 6.16 -4.37 -20.75
C ALA A 228 4.76 -3.75 -20.79
N VAL A 229 3.95 -3.96 -19.75
CA VAL A 229 2.63 -3.31 -19.61
C VAL A 229 2.78 -1.79 -19.46
N CYS A 230 3.77 -1.31 -18.71
CA CYS A 230 4.07 0.12 -18.58
C CYS A 230 4.48 0.76 -19.91
N CYS A 231 5.13 0.04 -20.82
CA CYS A 231 5.39 0.55 -22.17
C CYS A 231 4.09 0.82 -22.95
N LEU A 232 3.03 0.04 -22.69
CA LEU A 232 1.71 0.18 -23.33
C LEU A 232 0.81 1.24 -22.67
N LEU A 233 1.15 1.70 -21.46
CA LEU A 233 0.45 2.78 -20.79
C LEU A 233 0.60 4.07 -21.62
N PRO A 234 -0.51 4.73 -22.02
CA PRO A 234 -0.42 6.05 -22.63
C PRO A 234 0.00 7.09 -21.58
N GLU A 235 0.63 8.17 -22.01
CA GLU A 235 0.95 9.29 -21.12
C GLU A 235 -0.27 10.21 -20.99
N THR A 236 -0.51 10.73 -19.79
CA THR A 236 -1.64 11.63 -19.48
C THR A 236 -1.22 13.10 -19.35
N LEU A 237 0.08 13.39 -19.35
CA LEU A 237 0.59 14.75 -19.27
C LEU A 237 0.27 15.54 -20.54
N HIS A 238 -0.23 16.77 -20.36
CA HIS A 238 -0.38 17.73 -21.44
C HIS A 238 0.95 18.45 -21.67
N SER A 239 1.52 18.32 -22.87
CA SER A 239 2.72 19.03 -23.31
C SER A 239 2.43 19.66 -24.67
N HIS A 240 2.27 20.98 -24.67
CA HIS A 240 2.04 21.77 -25.88
C HIS A 240 3.38 22.37 -26.32
N VAL A 241 3.94 21.87 -27.42
CA VAL A 241 5.20 22.35 -28.00
C VAL A 241 4.85 23.31 -29.14
N GLY A 242 5.00 24.62 -28.95
CA GLY A 242 4.79 25.58 -30.05
C GLY A 242 4.88 27.07 -29.68
N ASN A 243 6.04 27.66 -30.06
CA ASN A 243 6.33 29.06 -30.41
C ASN A 243 5.91 30.21 -29.48
N GLY A 244 6.89 30.74 -28.73
CA GLY A 244 7.24 32.18 -28.68
C GLY A 244 6.25 33.17 -28.08
N GLU A 245 4.98 32.82 -27.95
CA GLU A 245 4.12 33.32 -26.90
C GLU A 245 4.27 32.29 -25.79
N GLU A 246 4.58 32.73 -24.57
CA GLU A 246 4.15 31.98 -23.40
C GLU A 246 2.64 31.82 -23.56
N CYS A 247 2.23 30.73 -24.21
CA CYS A 247 0.86 30.31 -24.17
C CYS A 247 0.60 30.22 -22.68
N ASN A 248 -0.28 31.09 -22.23
CA ASN A 248 -0.97 31.04 -20.97
C ASN A 248 -1.75 29.70 -20.91
N ASP A 249 -1.10 28.56 -21.07
CA ASP A 249 -1.59 27.22 -20.73
C ASP A 249 -1.26 26.89 -19.27
N SER A 250 -0.46 27.76 -18.63
CA SER A 250 -0.69 28.15 -17.23
C SER A 250 -2.09 28.73 -16.99
N VAL A 251 -2.89 29.05 -18.02
CA VAL A 251 -4.32 29.47 -17.99
C VAL A 251 -5.26 28.37 -18.54
N ALA A 252 -4.79 27.16 -18.85
CA ALA A 252 -5.65 25.97 -18.82
C ALA A 252 -5.51 25.23 -17.47
N LEU A 253 -4.28 25.18 -16.93
CA LEU A 253 -4.07 24.99 -15.48
C LEU A 253 -4.60 26.18 -14.66
N GLY A 254 -4.74 27.34 -15.31
CA GLY A 254 -5.20 28.58 -14.71
C GLY A 254 -6.60 29.00 -15.12
N ALA A 255 -7.32 28.32 -16.02
CA ALA A 255 -8.78 28.49 -16.16
C ALA A 255 -9.49 27.71 -15.05
N ALA A 256 -8.83 26.68 -14.49
CA ALA A 256 -9.14 26.17 -13.17
C ALA A 256 -8.63 27.08 -12.02
N ALA A 257 -7.85 28.13 -12.32
CA ALA A 257 -7.40 29.14 -11.35
C ALA A 257 -8.00 30.56 -11.58
N PHE A 258 -8.74 30.79 -12.67
CA PHE A 258 -9.34 32.09 -13.02
C PHE A 258 -10.86 32.10 -12.91
N GLU A 259 -11.44 31.00 -12.42
CA GLU A 259 -12.69 31.03 -11.64
C GLU A 259 -12.42 30.65 -10.17
N SER A 260 -11.31 31.13 -9.59
CA SER A 260 -11.16 31.12 -8.13
C SER A 260 -10.86 32.51 -7.59
N ASN A 261 -11.80 33.44 -7.79
CA ASN A 261 -11.98 34.59 -6.89
C ASN A 261 -12.57 34.17 -5.52
N SER A 262 -12.25 32.95 -5.07
CA SER A 262 -12.45 32.55 -3.68
C SER A 262 -11.06 32.31 -3.06
N PRO A 263 -10.77 32.86 -1.88
CA PRO A 263 -9.51 32.58 -1.21
C PRO A 263 -9.45 31.07 -1.00
N ARG A 264 -8.49 30.38 -1.63
CA ARG A 264 -8.26 28.93 -1.40
C ARG A 264 -8.02 28.75 0.09
N LYS A 265 -9.07 28.42 0.85
CA LYS A 265 -8.97 28.13 2.28
C LYS A 265 -7.90 27.07 2.43
N SER A 266 -6.86 27.38 3.20
CA SER A 266 -5.75 26.45 3.45
C SER A 266 -6.33 25.12 3.96
N LEU A 267 -6.02 24.02 3.25
CA LEU A 267 -6.46 22.68 3.64
C LEU A 267 -5.97 22.30 5.04
N LEU A 268 -4.79 22.81 5.43
CA LEU A 268 -4.23 22.61 6.76
C LEU A 268 -5.04 23.31 7.86
N LYS A 269 -5.84 24.33 7.52
CA LYS A 269 -6.75 25.00 8.46
C LYS A 269 -8.14 24.34 8.51
N ASN A 270 -8.43 23.39 7.62
CA ASN A 270 -9.69 22.65 7.63
C ASN A 270 -9.66 21.59 8.74
N TRP A 271 -10.18 21.94 9.91
CA TRP A 271 -10.15 21.07 11.09
C TRP A 271 -10.85 19.71 10.89
N PRO A 272 -12.05 19.62 10.27
CA PRO A 272 -12.64 18.33 9.92
C PRO A 272 -11.73 17.42 9.09
N LEU A 273 -11.02 17.99 8.11
CA LEU A 273 -10.06 17.24 7.29
C LEU A 273 -8.87 16.76 8.14
N ILE A 274 -8.22 17.67 8.85
CA ILE A 274 -6.99 17.37 9.60
C ILE A 274 -7.25 16.40 10.76
N SER A 275 -8.35 16.57 11.49
CA SER A 275 -8.75 15.62 12.53
C SER A 275 -8.96 14.21 11.97
N SER A 276 -9.62 14.09 10.81
CA SER A 276 -9.80 12.80 10.14
C SER A 276 -8.48 12.18 9.64
N ILE A 277 -7.55 13.00 9.15
CA ILE A 277 -6.19 12.55 8.76
C ILE A 277 -5.40 12.06 9.98
N ILE A 278 -5.47 12.75 11.12
CA ILE A 278 -4.76 12.34 12.34
C ILE A 278 -5.26 10.97 12.81
N VAL A 279 -6.58 10.79 12.93
CA VAL A 279 -7.16 9.51 13.34
C VAL A 279 -6.81 8.41 12.34
N TYR A 280 -6.85 8.71 11.04
CA TYR A 280 -6.42 7.79 9.99
C TYR A 280 -4.97 7.35 10.18
N CYS A 281 -4.05 8.28 10.41
CA CYS A 281 -2.63 7.97 10.63
C CYS A 281 -2.41 7.07 11.85
N VAL A 282 -3.10 7.32 12.96
CA VAL A 282 -3.03 6.48 14.17
C VAL A 282 -3.48 5.05 13.87
N PHE A 283 -4.61 4.87 13.18
CA PHE A 283 -5.08 3.53 12.82
C PHE A 283 -4.19 2.83 11.79
N GLN A 284 -3.54 3.58 10.90
CA GLN A 284 -2.58 3.01 9.94
C GLN A 284 -1.27 2.58 10.61
N LEU A 285 -0.82 3.30 11.66
CA LEU A 285 0.26 2.87 12.53
C LEU A 285 -0.12 1.57 13.26
N HIS A 286 -1.31 1.54 13.88
CA HIS A 286 -1.80 0.36 14.58
C HIS A 286 -1.95 -0.86 13.66
N ASP A 287 -2.49 -0.67 12.45
CA ASP A 287 -2.66 -1.73 11.46
C ASP A 287 -1.30 -2.32 11.02
N MET A 288 -0.32 -1.46 10.77
CA MET A 288 1.04 -1.86 10.40
C MET A 288 1.78 -2.54 11.56
N ALA A 289 1.65 -2.01 12.78
CA ALA A 289 2.23 -2.60 13.98
C ALA A 289 1.64 -4.00 14.24
N TYR A 290 0.34 -4.19 14.06
CA TYR A 290 -0.27 -5.52 14.13
C TYR A 290 0.33 -6.47 13.10
N ALA A 291 0.44 -6.07 11.82
CA ALA A 291 0.92 -6.98 10.77
C ALA A 291 2.33 -7.48 11.06
N GLU A 292 3.18 -6.58 11.56
CA GLU A 292 4.53 -6.90 12.02
C GLU A 292 4.50 -7.82 13.26
N ILE A 293 3.84 -7.40 14.35
CA ILE A 293 3.82 -8.13 15.62
C ILE A 293 3.19 -9.50 15.45
N PHE A 294 2.08 -9.62 14.72
CA PHE A 294 1.40 -10.89 14.47
C PHE A 294 2.35 -11.90 13.83
N SER A 295 3.10 -11.47 12.80
CA SER A 295 4.02 -12.34 12.09
C SER A 295 5.19 -12.77 12.97
N LEU A 296 5.74 -11.86 13.76
CA LEU A 296 6.82 -12.17 14.73
C LEU A 296 6.32 -13.09 15.85
N TRP A 297 5.15 -12.81 16.41
CA TRP A 297 4.53 -13.58 17.48
C TRP A 297 4.15 -14.99 17.04
N ALA A 298 3.54 -15.14 15.87
CA ALA A 298 3.16 -16.44 15.33
C ALA A 298 4.38 -17.36 15.17
N VAL A 299 5.50 -16.84 14.67
CA VAL A 299 6.73 -17.63 14.50
C VAL A 299 7.45 -17.91 15.82
N SER A 300 7.35 -16.99 16.78
CA SER A 300 8.15 -17.09 18.01
C SER A 300 7.92 -18.40 18.79
N PRO A 301 8.94 -18.88 19.52
CA PRO A 301 8.85 -20.12 20.29
C PRO A 301 7.69 -20.12 21.30
N ARG A 302 7.05 -21.28 21.50
CA ARG A 302 5.98 -21.46 22.51
C ARG A 302 6.43 -21.10 23.93
N LYS A 303 7.71 -21.35 24.27
CA LYS A 303 8.29 -20.92 25.55
C LYS A 303 8.17 -19.40 25.78
N ASN A 304 8.19 -18.61 24.71
CA ASN A 304 8.07 -17.16 24.75
C ASN A 304 6.62 -16.68 24.47
N GLY A 305 5.62 -17.55 24.65
CA GLY A 305 4.20 -17.24 24.41
C GLY A 305 3.79 -17.13 22.94
N GLY A 306 4.65 -17.54 22.00
CA GLY A 306 4.37 -17.59 20.56
C GLY A 306 3.66 -18.86 20.10
N LEU A 307 3.51 -19.03 18.78
CA LEU A 307 2.84 -20.21 18.20
C LEU A 307 3.80 -21.26 17.63
N SER A 308 5.07 -20.91 17.38
CA SER A 308 6.07 -21.73 16.68
C SER A 308 5.65 -22.12 15.26
N PHE A 309 4.98 -21.21 14.57
CA PHE A 309 4.56 -21.39 13.19
C PHE A 309 5.74 -21.36 12.23
N SER A 310 5.66 -22.16 11.17
CA SER A 310 6.55 -22.08 10.03
C SER A 310 6.22 -20.86 9.16
N THR A 311 7.10 -20.53 8.21
CA THR A 311 6.81 -19.52 7.18
C THR A 311 5.53 -19.85 6.38
N ALA A 312 5.22 -21.14 6.16
CA ALA A 312 4.02 -21.54 5.43
C ALA A 312 2.75 -21.24 6.24
N ASP A 313 2.73 -21.58 7.53
CA ASP A 313 1.56 -21.39 8.40
C ASP A 313 1.21 -19.91 8.53
N VAL A 314 2.22 -19.03 8.68
CA VAL A 314 2.00 -17.57 8.70
C VAL A 314 1.50 -17.07 7.36
N GLY A 315 2.08 -17.55 6.25
CA GLY A 315 1.64 -17.22 4.90
C GLY A 315 0.19 -17.61 4.64
N GLU A 316 -0.22 -18.79 5.12
CA GLU A 316 -1.59 -19.31 5.03
C GLU A 316 -2.58 -18.42 5.78
N VAL A 317 -2.32 -18.12 7.06
CA VAL A 317 -3.22 -17.28 7.87
C VAL A 317 -3.37 -15.88 7.27
N LEU A 318 -2.27 -15.28 6.83
CA LEU A 318 -2.29 -13.96 6.20
C LEU A 318 -3.01 -13.98 4.85
N ALA A 319 -2.81 -15.02 4.03
CA ALA A 319 -3.48 -15.15 2.73
C ALA A 319 -5.00 -15.35 2.88
N PHE A 320 -5.45 -16.22 3.79
CA PHE A 320 -6.87 -16.39 4.10
C PHE A 320 -7.50 -15.11 4.64
N SER A 321 -6.77 -14.39 5.48
CA SER A 321 -7.23 -13.12 6.02
C SER A 321 -7.32 -12.03 4.96
N GLY A 322 -6.38 -11.99 4.02
CA GLY A 322 -6.45 -11.13 2.83
C GLY A 322 -7.65 -11.45 1.94
N LEU A 323 -7.97 -12.74 1.77
CA LEU A 323 -9.13 -13.17 0.98
C LEU A 323 -10.44 -12.76 1.67
N GLY A 324 -10.55 -12.99 2.99
CA GLY A 324 -11.68 -12.55 3.79
C GLY A 324 -11.88 -11.03 3.75
N LEU A 325 -10.78 -10.26 3.83
CA LEU A 325 -10.81 -8.80 3.65
C LEU A 325 -11.35 -8.42 2.28
N LEU A 326 -10.87 -9.05 1.20
CA LEU A 326 -11.27 -8.72 -0.16
C LEU A 326 -12.76 -9.00 -0.40
N LEU A 327 -13.25 -10.17 0.06
CA LEU A 327 -14.67 -10.52 -0.03
C LEU A 327 -15.54 -9.56 0.78
N PHE A 328 -15.12 -9.24 2.01
CA PHE A 328 -15.83 -8.27 2.85
C PHE A 328 -15.90 -6.90 2.18
N GLN A 329 -14.78 -6.39 1.65
CA GLN A 329 -14.71 -5.08 1.02
C GLN A 329 -15.60 -4.98 -0.21
N LEU A 330 -15.67 -6.03 -1.03
CA LEU A 330 -16.45 -6.03 -2.27
C LEU A 330 -17.95 -6.19 -2.02
N PHE A 331 -18.36 -7.07 -1.11
CA PHE A 331 -19.76 -7.47 -0.97
C PHE A 331 -20.46 -6.92 0.28
N ILE A 332 -19.76 -6.86 1.41
CA ILE A 332 -20.38 -6.59 2.72
C ILE A 332 -20.22 -5.12 3.11
N TYR A 333 -19.04 -4.53 2.91
CA TYR A 333 -18.76 -3.16 3.32
C TYR A 333 -19.75 -2.12 2.75
N PRO A 334 -20.13 -2.14 1.46
CA PRO A 334 -21.10 -1.19 0.93
C PRO A 334 -22.47 -1.26 1.63
N LEU A 335 -22.90 -2.46 2.03
CA LEU A 335 -24.15 -2.67 2.76
C LEU A 335 -24.07 -2.09 4.17
N VAL A 336 -22.93 -2.33 4.84
CA VAL A 336 -22.66 -1.83 6.20
C VAL A 336 -22.55 -0.31 6.20
N GLU A 337 -21.83 0.29 5.24
CA GLU A 337 -21.68 1.75 5.15
C GLU A 337 -23.00 2.44 4.84
N ARG A 338 -23.82 1.89 3.94
CA ARG A 338 -25.15 2.46 3.63
C ARG A 338 -26.07 2.47 4.84
N ASN A 339 -26.01 1.45 5.69
CA ASN A 339 -26.92 1.31 6.83
C ASN A 339 -26.45 2.07 8.08
N PHE A 340 -25.14 2.11 8.36
CA PHE A 340 -24.59 2.68 9.60
C PHE A 340 -23.80 3.97 9.40
N GLY A 341 -23.37 4.28 8.17
CA GLY A 341 -22.51 5.42 7.86
C GLY A 341 -21.05 5.23 8.30
N PRO A 342 -20.11 6.03 7.74
CA PRO A 342 -18.67 5.83 7.94
C PRO A 342 -18.18 6.10 9.37
N VAL A 343 -18.85 7.01 10.10
CA VAL A 343 -18.46 7.35 11.48
C VAL A 343 -18.77 6.20 12.44
N MET A 344 -19.99 5.67 12.39
CA MET A 344 -20.43 4.60 13.30
C MET A 344 -19.64 3.32 13.05
N VAL A 345 -19.45 2.96 11.77
CA VAL A 345 -18.62 1.81 11.37
C VAL A 345 -17.20 1.92 11.90
N SER A 346 -16.58 3.10 11.80
CA SER A 346 -15.22 3.32 12.33
C SER A 346 -15.18 3.22 13.86
N ARG A 347 -16.19 3.73 14.57
CA ARG A 347 -16.28 3.65 16.04
C ARG A 347 -16.47 2.22 16.53
N ILE A 348 -17.43 1.49 15.95
CA ILE A 348 -17.67 0.07 16.26
C ILE A 348 -16.39 -0.72 15.97
N GLY A 349 -15.76 -0.50 14.81
CA GLY A 349 -14.51 -1.13 14.43
C GLY A 349 -13.40 -0.93 15.47
N ALA A 350 -13.22 0.31 15.92
CA ALA A 350 -12.22 0.67 16.92
C ALA A 350 -12.47 -0.04 18.26
N VAL A 351 -13.72 -0.04 18.75
CA VAL A 351 -14.08 -0.67 20.02
C VAL A 351 -13.93 -2.19 19.95
N LEU A 352 -14.38 -2.84 18.88
CA LEU A 352 -14.28 -4.30 18.71
C LEU A 352 -12.85 -4.79 18.51
N THR A 353 -11.94 -3.95 18.02
CA THR A 353 -10.54 -4.31 17.86
C THR A 353 -9.85 -4.54 19.21
N ILE A 354 -10.26 -3.84 20.27
CA ILE A 354 -9.67 -3.97 21.62
C ILE A 354 -9.84 -5.39 22.20
N PRO A 355 -11.06 -5.92 22.42
CA PRO A 355 -11.24 -7.27 22.97
C PRO A 355 -10.69 -8.33 22.03
N LEU A 356 -10.73 -8.11 20.71
CA LEU A 356 -10.15 -9.03 19.74
C LEU A 356 -8.63 -9.15 19.94
N LEU A 357 -7.89 -8.05 20.01
CA LEU A 357 -6.44 -8.10 20.22
C LEU A 357 -6.07 -8.63 21.60
N SER A 358 -6.83 -8.27 22.64
CA SER A 358 -6.65 -8.82 23.99
C SER A 358 -6.85 -10.34 24.04
N SER A 359 -7.55 -10.94 23.06
CA SER A 359 -7.75 -12.39 23.00
C SER A 359 -6.53 -13.18 22.48
N TYR A 360 -5.58 -12.54 21.78
CA TYR A 360 -4.46 -13.24 21.09
C TYR A 360 -3.56 -14.05 22.03
N PRO A 361 -3.16 -13.56 23.22
CA PRO A 361 -2.38 -14.36 24.16
C PRO A 361 -3.06 -15.67 24.56
N PHE A 362 -4.40 -15.68 24.69
CA PHE A 362 -5.15 -16.89 25.01
C PHE A 362 -5.18 -17.89 23.84
N LEU A 363 -5.11 -17.41 22.59
CA LEU A 363 -4.97 -18.29 21.43
C LEU A 363 -3.66 -19.10 21.51
N ALA A 364 -2.58 -18.55 22.08
CA ALA A 364 -1.33 -19.28 22.26
C ALA A 364 -1.43 -20.50 23.20
N MET A 365 -2.47 -20.58 24.03
CA MET A 365 -2.72 -21.75 24.88
C MET A 365 -3.36 -22.92 24.12
N LEU A 366 -3.91 -22.67 22.93
CA LEU A 366 -4.57 -23.68 22.11
C LEU A 366 -3.56 -24.44 21.23
N LYS A 367 -3.95 -25.65 20.80
CA LYS A 367 -3.16 -26.53 19.94
C LYS A 367 -4.03 -27.17 18.85
N GLY A 368 -3.40 -27.61 17.76
CA GLY A 368 -4.05 -28.35 16.68
C GLY A 368 -5.12 -27.54 15.94
N LEU A 369 -6.21 -28.22 15.55
CA LEU A 369 -7.27 -27.65 14.71
C LEU A 369 -7.97 -26.44 15.34
N ALA A 370 -8.19 -26.46 16.66
CA ALA A 370 -8.85 -25.37 17.37
C ALA A 370 -8.07 -24.05 17.26
N LEU A 371 -6.74 -24.11 17.37
CA LEU A 371 -5.86 -22.97 17.16
C LEU A 371 -5.98 -22.44 15.74
N MET A 372 -5.87 -23.32 14.74
CA MET A 372 -5.91 -22.93 13.32
C MET A 372 -7.24 -22.26 12.94
N LEU A 373 -8.37 -22.80 13.41
CA LEU A 373 -9.68 -22.20 13.15
C LEU A 373 -9.81 -20.83 13.82
N LEU A 374 -9.51 -20.74 15.12
CA LEU A 374 -9.70 -19.49 15.86
C LEU A 374 -8.73 -18.39 15.43
N ILE A 375 -7.48 -18.73 15.09
CA ILE A 375 -6.51 -17.72 14.64
C ILE A 375 -6.86 -17.17 13.25
N ASN A 376 -7.36 -18.02 12.33
CA ASN A 376 -7.84 -17.56 11.03
C ASN A 376 -9.08 -16.68 11.19
N CYS A 377 -10.07 -17.09 12.00
CA CYS A 377 -11.24 -16.26 12.31
C CYS A 377 -10.85 -14.92 12.93
N ALA A 378 -9.94 -14.92 13.91
CA ALA A 378 -9.46 -13.70 14.57
C ALA A 378 -8.68 -12.78 13.62
N SER A 379 -7.88 -13.35 12.70
CA SER A 379 -7.10 -12.58 11.73
C SER A 379 -7.97 -12.01 10.61
N ILE A 380 -8.96 -12.76 10.11
CA ILE A 380 -10.00 -12.27 9.20
C ILE A 380 -10.78 -11.13 9.87
N LEU A 381 -11.27 -11.34 11.09
CA LEU A 381 -12.04 -10.33 11.81
C LEU A 381 -11.22 -9.07 12.03
N LYS A 382 -9.95 -9.17 12.45
CA LYS A 382 -9.07 -8.01 12.60
C LYS A 382 -8.97 -7.23 11.29
N ASN A 383 -8.70 -7.92 10.18
CA ASN A 383 -8.52 -7.29 8.88
C ASN A 383 -9.81 -6.60 8.39
N VAL A 384 -10.97 -7.22 8.64
CA VAL A 384 -12.30 -6.63 8.37
C VAL A 384 -12.53 -5.36 9.19
N LEU A 385 -12.20 -5.36 10.49
CA LEU A 385 -12.32 -4.17 11.33
C LEU A 385 -11.36 -3.06 10.87
N ALA A 386 -10.10 -3.41 10.58
CA ALA A 386 -9.08 -2.46 10.14
C ALA A 386 -9.44 -1.80 8.79
N VAL A 387 -9.91 -2.58 7.80
CA VAL A 387 -10.30 -2.03 6.50
C VAL A 387 -11.56 -1.17 6.60
N SER A 388 -12.50 -1.53 7.50
CA SER A 388 -13.72 -0.76 7.74
C SER A 388 -13.41 0.62 8.30
N ILE A 389 -12.52 0.70 9.29
CA ILE A 389 -12.03 1.96 9.88
C ILE A 389 -11.29 2.78 8.83
N THR A 390 -10.36 2.15 8.11
CA THR A 390 -9.55 2.79 7.05
C THR A 390 -10.43 3.42 5.98
N THR A 391 -11.39 2.66 5.46
CA THR A 391 -12.28 3.13 4.40
C THR A 391 -13.24 4.20 4.91
N GLY A 392 -13.77 4.04 6.12
CA GLY A 392 -14.65 5.03 6.76
C GLY A 392 -13.97 6.39 6.96
N LEU A 393 -12.74 6.38 7.48
CA LEU A 393 -11.94 7.60 7.65
C LEU A 393 -11.57 8.23 6.31
N PHE A 394 -11.21 7.43 5.31
CA PHE A 394 -10.92 7.95 3.97
C PHE A 394 -12.15 8.61 3.32
N LEU A 395 -13.35 8.05 3.51
CA LEU A 395 -14.60 8.66 3.06
C LEU A 395 -14.88 9.99 3.77
N LEU A 396 -14.62 10.07 5.08
CA LEU A 396 -14.76 11.32 5.84
C LEU A 396 -13.84 12.42 5.31
N GLN A 397 -12.57 12.11 5.05
CA GLN A 397 -11.61 13.05 4.46
C GLN A 397 -12.12 13.62 3.13
N ASN A 398 -12.62 12.76 2.23
CA ASN A 398 -13.14 13.18 0.94
C ASN A 398 -14.47 13.96 1.01
N ARG A 399 -15.28 13.75 2.07
CA ARG A 399 -16.50 14.52 2.34
C ARG A 399 -16.20 15.89 2.99
N SER A 400 -15.07 16.04 3.68
CA SER A 400 -14.64 17.29 4.32
C SER A 400 -14.06 18.34 3.36
N VAL A 401 -13.87 18.00 2.08
CA VAL A 401 -13.31 18.90 1.07
C VAL A 401 -14.15 18.90 -0.21
N THR A 402 -14.09 20.02 -0.94
CA THR A 402 -14.71 20.10 -2.26
C THR A 402 -14.01 19.17 -3.25
N GLN A 403 -14.71 18.76 -4.31
CA GLN A 403 -14.17 17.82 -5.29
C GLN A 403 -12.84 18.28 -5.91
N GLN A 404 -12.68 19.58 -6.14
CA GLN A 404 -11.44 20.18 -6.66
C GLN A 404 -10.25 20.04 -5.70
N GLN A 405 -10.49 19.93 -4.40
CA GLN A 405 -9.46 19.86 -3.36
C GLN A 405 -9.13 18.43 -2.90
N ARG A 406 -9.92 17.42 -3.32
CA ARG A 406 -9.75 16.00 -2.90
C ARG A 406 -8.37 15.44 -3.24
N GLY A 407 -7.82 15.77 -4.40
CA GLY A 407 -6.49 15.28 -4.80
C GLY A 407 -5.40 15.73 -3.83
N ALA A 408 -5.35 17.03 -3.53
CA ALA A 408 -4.40 17.60 -2.58
C ALA A 408 -4.61 17.06 -1.14
N ALA A 409 -5.86 16.95 -0.68
CA ALA A 409 -6.19 16.38 0.62
C ALA A 409 -5.73 14.91 0.76
N ASN A 410 -5.98 14.09 -0.28
CA ASN A 410 -5.54 12.70 -0.32
C ASN A 410 -4.01 12.58 -0.39
N GLY A 411 -3.31 13.52 -1.06
CA GLY A 411 -1.85 13.60 -1.08
C GLY A 411 -1.26 13.87 0.31
N ILE A 412 -1.81 14.82 1.06
CA ILE A 412 -1.42 15.12 2.45
C ILE A 412 -1.64 13.88 3.33
N SER A 413 -2.85 13.30 3.26
CA SER A 413 -3.23 12.11 4.03
C SER A 413 -2.29 10.93 3.79
N MET A 414 -1.92 10.67 2.54
CA MET A 414 -1.02 9.57 2.18
C MET A 414 0.42 9.75 2.64
N SER A 415 0.91 11.00 2.59
CA SER A 415 2.25 11.34 3.06
C SER A 415 2.33 11.17 4.58
N ALA A 416 1.35 11.71 5.31
CA ALA A 416 1.22 11.56 6.75
C ALA A 416 1.07 10.09 7.16
N MET A 417 0.19 9.34 6.47
CA MET A 417 0.02 7.90 6.71
C MET A 417 1.34 7.13 6.52
N SER A 418 2.10 7.42 5.46
CA SER A 418 3.34 6.68 5.17
C SER A 418 4.39 6.90 6.25
N LEU A 419 4.48 8.11 6.81
CA LEU A 419 5.33 8.39 7.97
C LEU A 419 4.93 7.55 9.19
N PHE A 420 3.63 7.47 9.50
CA PHE A 420 3.12 6.66 10.61
C PHE A 420 3.34 5.15 10.39
N LYS A 421 3.17 4.67 9.16
CA LYS A 421 3.49 3.28 8.79
C LYS A 421 4.98 2.97 8.86
N ALA A 422 5.87 3.96 8.70
CA ALA A 422 7.30 3.76 8.89
C ALA A 422 7.64 3.49 10.36
N ILE A 423 6.94 4.13 11.30
CA ILE A 423 7.16 3.94 12.74
C ILE A 423 6.64 2.57 13.21
N GLY A 424 5.52 2.10 12.64
CA GLY A 424 4.81 0.89 13.06
C GLY A 424 5.70 -0.35 13.28
N PRO A 425 6.45 -0.83 12.27
CA PRO A 425 7.28 -2.03 12.40
C PRO A 425 8.42 -1.88 13.41
N ALA A 426 9.13 -0.75 13.41
CA ALA A 426 10.24 -0.52 14.34
C ALA A 426 9.75 -0.45 15.79
N ALA A 427 8.66 0.28 16.04
CA ALA A 427 8.05 0.37 17.36
C ALA A 427 7.44 -0.97 17.80
N GLY A 428 6.73 -1.65 16.90
CA GLY A 428 6.10 -2.94 17.17
C GLY A 428 7.10 -4.05 17.44
N GLY A 429 8.15 -4.16 16.62
CA GLY A 429 9.24 -5.13 16.81
C GLY A 429 10.03 -4.88 18.09
N SER A 430 10.32 -3.61 18.42
CA SER A 430 10.98 -3.24 19.68
C SER A 430 10.11 -3.55 20.90
N LEU A 431 8.82 -3.21 20.84
CA LEU A 431 7.86 -3.49 21.92
C LEU A 431 7.68 -5.00 22.12
N PHE A 432 7.59 -5.76 21.03
CA PHE A 432 7.51 -7.22 21.07
C PHE A 432 8.76 -7.85 21.69
N SER A 433 9.95 -7.44 21.26
CA SER A 433 11.22 -7.89 21.83
C SER A 433 11.33 -7.55 23.33
N TRP A 434 10.92 -6.35 23.71
CA TRP A 434 10.86 -5.91 25.09
C TRP A 434 9.92 -6.76 25.94
N ALA A 435 8.72 -7.09 25.42
CA ALA A 435 7.75 -7.93 26.10
C ALA A 435 8.26 -9.37 26.27
N GLN A 436 8.93 -9.94 25.26
CA GLN A 436 9.52 -11.28 25.35
C GLN A 436 10.61 -11.39 26.40
N LYS A 437 11.40 -10.33 26.63
CA LYS A 437 12.42 -10.29 27.69
C LYS A 437 11.85 -10.21 29.11
N ARG A 438 10.56 -9.89 29.24
CA ARG A 438 9.92 -9.51 30.50
C ARG A 438 8.65 -10.31 30.77
N GLN A 439 8.65 -11.59 30.43
CA GLN A 439 7.46 -12.44 30.60
C GLN A 439 7.05 -12.59 32.06
N ASP A 440 8.03 -12.67 32.96
CA ASP A 440 7.83 -12.87 34.39
C ASP A 440 7.95 -11.56 35.21
N ALA A 441 8.18 -10.43 34.54
CA ALA A 441 8.34 -9.14 35.22
C ALA A 441 6.96 -8.54 35.53
N PHE A 442 6.76 -8.10 36.76
CA PHE A 442 5.58 -7.30 37.11
C PHE A 442 5.57 -6.00 36.28
N PHE A 443 4.38 -5.59 35.81
CA PHE A 443 4.23 -4.40 34.96
C PHE A 443 4.66 -3.11 35.68
N PHE A 444 4.57 -3.09 37.01
CA PHE A 444 5.14 -2.05 37.87
C PHE A 444 6.51 -2.49 38.36
N PRO A 445 7.51 -1.59 38.43
CA PRO A 445 8.75 -1.91 39.13
C PRO A 445 8.41 -2.33 40.57
N ASP A 446 9.09 -3.33 41.10
CA ASP A 446 8.96 -3.73 42.50
C ASP A 446 9.20 -2.49 43.37
N ILE A 447 8.14 -1.97 44.00
CA ILE A 447 8.18 -0.86 44.98
C ILE A 447 8.46 -1.45 46.35
#